data_AF-A0A929U4I2-F1
#
_entry.id   AF-A0A929U4I2-F1
#
_cell.length_a   1.000
_cell.length_b   1.000
_cell.length_c   1.000
_cell.angle_alpha   90.00
_cell.angle_beta   90.00
_cell.angle_gamma   90.00
#
_symmetry.space_group_name_H-M   'P 1'
#
loop_
_entity.id
_entity.type
_entity.pdbx_description
1 polymer ?
#
loop_
_entity_poly.entity_id
_entity_poly.type
_entity_poly.pdbx_seq_one_letter_code
_entity_poly.pdbx_strand_id
1 'polypeptide(L)' 'MPTINQLVRKPRKTAAKKSKSPALGRIHNALKTKYYAQNAPL' A
#
# COMPACT_ATOMS: atom_id res chain seq x y z
N MET A 1 15.57 22.27 -7.29
CA MET A 1 14.12 22.57 -7.17
C MET A 1 13.52 22.45 -8.56
N PRO A 2 12.45 21.67 -8.79
CA PRO A 2 11.85 21.53 -10.11
C PRO A 2 10.95 22.72 -10.47
N THR A 3 10.82 23.01 -11.77
CA THR A 3 9.92 24.03 -12.32
C THR A 3 8.48 23.54 -12.41
N ILE A 4 7.53 24.46 -12.58
CA ILE A 4 6.10 24.13 -12.75
C ILE A 4 5.90 23.15 -13.93
N ASN A 5 6.52 23.40 -15.09
CA ASN A 5 6.39 22.52 -16.25
C ASN A 5 7.02 21.12 -16.02
N GLN A 6 8.06 21.02 -15.18
CA GLN A 6 8.61 19.73 -14.77
C GLN A 6 7.64 18.96 -13.88
N LEU A 7 6.92 19.66 -13.00
CA LEU A 7 5.89 19.05 -12.15
C LEU A 7 4.65 18.63 -12.95
N VAL A 8 4.26 19.42 -13.95
CA VAL A 8 3.14 19.09 -14.86
C VAL A 8 3.47 17.82 -15.68
N ARG A 9 4.68 17.71 -16.21
CA ARG A 9 5.12 16.53 -16.98
C ARG A 9 5.45 15.33 -16.10
N LYS A 10 6.00 15.56 -14.90
CA LYS A 10 6.43 14.54 -13.95
C LYS A 10 6.06 14.97 -12.52
N PRO A 11 4.85 14.62 -12.05
CA PRO A 11 4.44 14.99 -10.71
C PRO A 11 5.32 14.29 -9.67
N ARG A 12 5.49 14.92 -8.52
CA ARG A 12 6.18 14.30 -7.38
C ARG A 12 5.34 13.12 -6.88
N LYS A 13 6.00 11.97 -6.64
CA LYS A 13 5.38 10.80 -6.01
C LYS A 13 5.89 10.65 -4.59
N THR A 14 4.98 10.39 -3.66
CA THR A 14 5.35 9.99 -2.30
C THR A 14 5.76 8.52 -2.29
N ALA A 15 6.78 8.19 -1.49
CA ALA A 15 7.21 6.80 -1.34
C ALA A 15 6.18 6.01 -0.52
N ALA A 16 5.85 4.80 -0.97
CA ALA A 16 4.96 3.91 -0.24
C ALA A 16 5.62 3.40 1.05
N LYS A 17 4.85 3.35 2.15
CA LYS A 17 5.30 2.78 3.43
C LYS A 17 4.88 1.30 3.53
N LYS A 18 5.76 0.46 4.07
CA LYS A 18 5.46 -0.96 4.37
C LYS A 18 5.14 -1.13 5.85
N SER A 19 4.15 -1.96 6.17
CA SER A 19 3.86 -2.33 7.56
C SER A 19 4.97 -3.21 8.13
N LYS A 20 5.24 -3.07 9.43
CA LYS A 20 6.16 -3.94 10.18
C LYS A 20 5.52 -5.30 10.52
N SER A 21 4.19 -5.37 10.53
CA SER A 21 3.43 -6.57 10.88
C SER A 21 2.49 -6.96 9.75
N PRO A 22 3.01 -7.45 8.60
CA PRO A 22 2.20 -7.68 7.42
C PRO A 22 1.23 -8.86 7.59
N ALA A 23 1.45 -9.75 8.56
CA ALA A 23 0.55 -10.86 8.89
C ALA A 23 -0.79 -10.41 9.49
N LEU A 24 -0.79 -9.31 10.24
CA LEU A 24 -2.00 -8.77 10.89
C LEU A 24 -2.90 -7.96 9.95
N GLY A 25 -2.40 -7.63 8.76
CA GLY A 25 -3.14 -6.88 7.74
C GLY A 25 -3.79 -7.76 6.67
N ARG A 26 -3.74 -9.09 6.81
CA ARG A 26 -4.27 -10.02 5.81
C ARG A 26 -5.01 -11.20 6.43
N ILE A 27 -6.14 -11.55 5.82
CA ILE A 27 -6.94 -12.72 6.19
C ILE A 27 -6.96 -13.70 5.02
N HIS A 28 -6.84 -14.99 5.32
CA HIS A 28 -6.94 -16.08 4.33
C HIS A 28 -8.30 -16.77 4.42
N ASN A 29 -9.03 -16.80 3.30
CA ASN A 29 -10.23 -17.62 3.15
C ASN A 29 -9.85 -18.95 2.49
N ALA A 30 -9.81 -20.02 3.27
CA ALA A 30 -9.44 -21.35 2.80
C ALA A 30 -10.46 -21.96 1.84
N LEU A 31 -11.76 -21.72 2.05
CA LEU A 31 -12.82 -22.25 1.18
C LEU A 31 -12.75 -21.69 -0.24
N LYS A 32 -12.20 -20.47 -0.38
CA LYS A 32 -12.11 -19.76 -1.65
C LYS A 32 -10.67 -19.61 -2.15
N THR A 33 -9.68 -20.07 -1.39
CA THR A 33 -8.23 -19.89 -1.65
C THR A 33 -7.89 -18.43 -2.00
N LYS A 34 -8.41 -17.48 -1.20
CA LYS A 34 -8.27 -16.04 -1.45
C LYS A 34 -7.75 -15.30 -0.22
N TYR A 35 -6.97 -14.24 -0.47
CA TYR A 35 -6.50 -13.33 0.56
C TYR A 35 -7.26 -12.00 0.50
N TYR A 36 -7.55 -11.45 1.67
CA TYR A 36 -8.21 -10.16 1.84
C TYR A 36 -7.35 -9.24 2.70
N ALA A 37 -7.27 -7.96 2.32
CA ALA A 37 -6.65 -6.94 3.14
C ALA A 37 -7.65 -6.51 4.21
N GLN A 38 -7.42 -6.94 5.44
CA GLN A 38 -8.24 -6.58 6.60
C GLN A 38 -7.32 -6.52 7.81
N ASN A 39 -7.36 -5.38 8.50
CA ASN A 39 -6.57 -5.19 9.71
C ASN A 39 -7.27 -5.90 10.87
N ALA A 40 -6.59 -6.85 11.50
CA ALA A 40 -7.03 -7.45 12.74
C ALA A 40 -6.44 -6.69 13.94
N PRO A 41 -7.21 -6.48 15.03
CA PRO A 41 -6.62 -6.11 16.31
C PRO A 41 -5.67 -7.22 16.79
N LEU A 42 -4.69 -6.85 17.60
CA LEU A 42 -3.84 -7.79 18.34
C LEU A 42 -4.60 -8.41 19.51
#